data_AF-A0A530B027-F1
#
_entry.id   AF-A0A530B027-F1
#
_cell.length_a   1.000
_cell.length_b   1.000
_cell.length_c   1.000
_cell.angle_alpha   90.00
_cell.angle_beta   90.00
_cell.angle_gamma   90.00
#
_symmetry.space_group_name_H-M   'P 1'
#
loop_
_entity.id
_entity.type
_entity.pdbx_description
1 polymer ?
#
loop_
_entity_poly.entity_id
_entity_poly.type
_entity_poly.pdbx_seq_one_letter_code
_entity_poly.pdbx_strand_id
1 'polypeptide(L)' 'MRGNFAKITKILSAGVVAAGLLASASAKAAEDTIKVGILHSLSGTMAISETTLKDVMLMLIDEQNAKGGLLGKKLEA' A
#
# COMPACT_ATOMS: atom_id res chain seq x y z
N MET A 1 48.56 17.45 -17.18
CA MET A 1 47.20 17.08 -17.66
C MET A 1 46.52 15.94 -16.90
N ARG A 2 47.23 15.02 -16.20
CA ARG A 2 46.61 13.87 -15.50
C ARG A 2 45.69 14.19 -14.29
N GLY A 3 45.86 15.34 -13.64
CA GLY A 3 45.14 15.69 -12.41
C GLY A 3 43.68 16.15 -12.59
N ASN A 4 43.33 16.74 -13.73
CA ASN A 4 41.96 17.23 -13.96
C ASN A 4 41.01 16.10 -14.37
N PHE A 5 41.52 15.06 -15.04
CA PHE A 5 40.71 13.93 -15.47
C PHE A 5 40.16 13.12 -14.29
N ALA A 6 41.01 12.86 -13.29
CA ALA A 6 40.61 12.14 -12.06
C ALA A 6 39.57 12.91 -11.21
N LYS A 7 39.60 14.25 -11.24
CA LYS A 7 38.59 15.09 -10.55
C LYS A 7 37.24 15.02 -11.26
N ILE A 8 37.23 15.06 -12.60
CA ILE A 8 36.01 14.97 -13.41
C ILE A 8 35.32 13.61 -13.20
N THR A 9 36.08 12.51 -13.21
CA THR A 9 35.52 11.16 -12.98
C THR A 9 34.91 11.02 -11.58
N LYS A 10 35.54 11.58 -10.53
CA LYS A 10 34.99 11.57 -9.17
C LYS A 10 33.67 12.34 -9.05
N ILE A 11 33.57 13.49 -9.70
CA ILE A 11 32.35 14.31 -9.71
C ILE A 11 31.23 13.56 -10.46
N LEU A 12 31.57 12.94 -11.60
CA LEU A 12 30.61 12.15 -12.37
C LEU A 12 30.09 10.94 -11.57
N SER A 13 30.99 10.21 -10.89
CA SER A 13 30.59 9.06 -10.05
C SER A 13 29.74 9.50 -8.86
N ALA A 14 30.04 10.65 -8.24
CA ALA A 14 29.23 11.18 -7.14
C ALA A 14 27.83 11.61 -7.62
N GLY A 15 27.74 12.21 -8.81
CA GLY A 15 26.46 12.57 -9.44
C GLY A 15 25.58 11.35 -9.75
N VAL A 16 26.17 10.27 -10.26
CA VAL A 16 25.44 9.02 -10.56
C VAL A 16 24.93 8.35 -9.28
N VAL A 17 25.73 8.33 -8.21
CA VAL A 17 25.30 7.75 -6.92
C VAL A 17 24.19 8.59 -6.29
N ALA A 18 24.30 9.92 -6.31
CA ALA A 18 23.27 10.82 -5.79
C ALA A 18 21.94 10.70 -6.57
N ALA A 19 22.01 10.60 -7.90
CA ALA A 19 20.83 10.38 -8.73
C ALA A 19 20.19 9.00 -8.48
N GLY A 20 21.02 7.96 -8.28
CA GLY A 20 20.53 6.62 -7.94
C GLY A 20 19.83 6.56 -6.58
N LEU A 21 20.30 7.31 -5.58
CA LEU A 21 19.67 7.43 -4.26
C LEU A 21 18.34 8.18 -4.33
N LEU A 22 18.25 9.25 -5.13
CA LEU A 22 17.00 9.99 -5.33
C LEU A 22 15.96 9.17 -6.12
N ALA A 23 16.40 8.38 -7.10
CA ALA A 23 15.51 7.51 -7.87
C ALA A 23 14.99 6.30 -7.06
N SER A 24 15.76 5.82 -6.08
CA SER A 24 15.36 4.73 -5.18
C SER A 24 14.55 5.21 -3.97
N ALA A 25 14.49 6.52 -3.72
CA ALA A 25 13.63 7.14 -2.72
C ALA A 25 12.18 7.33 -3.20
N SER A 26 11.68 6.48 -4.10
CA SER A 26 10.25 6.40 -4.37
C SER A 26 9.55 5.98 -3.08
N ALA A 27 9.07 6.96 -2.32
CA ALA A 27 8.21 6.73 -1.18
C ALA A 27 7.02 5.91 -1.68
N LYS A 28 6.87 4.67 -1.19
CA LYS A 28 5.64 3.92 -1.41
C LYS A 28 4.50 4.77 -0.84
N ALA A 29 3.67 5.34 -1.71
CA ALA A 29 2.45 5.98 -1.29
C ALA A 29 1.71 4.98 -0.39
N ALA A 30 1.39 5.39 0.83
CA ALA A 30 0.62 4.55 1.73
C ALA A 30 -0.72 4.26 1.04
N GLU A 31 -0.96 3.00 0.65
CA GLU A 31 -2.16 2.59 -0.09
C GLU A 31 -3.39 3.30 0.50
N ASP A 32 -4.19 3.92 -0.36
CA ASP A 32 -5.39 4.68 0.03
C ASP A 32 -6.50 3.79 0.62
N THR A 33 -6.22 2.49 0.69
CA THR A 33 -7.15 1.45 1.10
C THR A 33 -6.55 0.60 2.22
N ILE A 34 -7.37 0.26 3.20
CA ILE A 34 -7.10 -0.69 4.27
C ILE A 34 -7.79 -2.00 3.89
N LYS A 35 -7.02 -3.07 3.74
CA LYS A 35 -7.52 -4.40 3.42
C LYS A 35 -7.98 -5.12 4.69
N VAL A 36 -9.17 -5.69 4.66
CA VAL A 36 -9.84 -6.31 5.81
C VAL A 36 -10.22 -7.74 5.43
N GLY A 37 -9.55 -8.74 5.99
CA GLY A 37 -9.92 -10.14 5.77
C GLY A 37 -11.13 -10.54 6.62
N ILE A 38 -12.19 -11.06 5.98
CA ILE A 38 -13.35 -11.64 6.66
C ILE A 38 -13.23 -13.16 6.63
N LEU A 39 -12.99 -13.80 7.77
CA LEU A 39 -12.83 -15.25 7.88
C LEU A 39 -14.04 -15.88 8.57
N HIS A 40 -14.93 -16.46 7.78
CA HIS A 40 -16.11 -17.22 8.21
C HIS A 40 -16.19 -18.59 7.50
N SER A 41 -16.82 -19.56 8.13
CA SER A 41 -17.23 -20.86 7.56
C SER A 41 -18.39 -20.67 6.59
N LEU A 42 -18.08 -20.26 5.36
CA LEU A 42 -19.07 -20.16 4.27
C LEU A 42 -19.47 -21.52 3.67
N SER A 43 -19.02 -22.63 4.28
CA SER A 43 -19.32 -24.00 3.88
C SER A 43 -19.44 -24.90 5.12
N GLY A 44 -20.06 -26.08 4.96
CA GLY A 44 -20.35 -26.99 6.08
C GLY A 44 -21.59 -26.60 6.88
N THR A 45 -21.73 -27.14 8.09
CA THR A 45 -22.96 -27.04 8.91
C THR A 45 -23.24 -25.62 9.43
N MET A 46 -22.26 -24.71 9.40
CA MET A 46 -22.39 -23.33 9.86
C MET A 46 -22.62 -22.31 8.73
N ALA A 47 -22.57 -22.74 7.46
CA ALA A 47 -22.65 -21.85 6.29
C ALA A 47 -23.90 -20.97 6.26
N ILE A 48 -25.05 -21.53 6.65
CA ILE A 48 -26.34 -20.81 6.61
C ILE A 48 -26.34 -19.63 7.60
N SER A 49 -25.83 -19.83 8.81
CA SER A 49 -25.81 -18.79 9.84
C SER A 49 -24.69 -17.76 9.64
N GLU A 50 -23.58 -18.16 9.02
CA GLU A 50 -22.41 -17.28 8.84
C GLU A 50 -22.45 -16.45 7.54
N THR A 51 -23.24 -16.86 6.55
CA THR A 51 -23.43 -16.08 5.30
C THR A 51 -24.09 -14.74 5.59
N THR A 52 -25.15 -14.72 6.40
CA THR A 52 -25.83 -13.48 6.80
C THR A 52 -24.89 -12.55 7.55
N LEU A 53 -24.03 -13.10 8.41
CA LEU A 53 -23.04 -12.31 9.15
C LEU A 53 -21.96 -11.72 8.23
N LYS A 54 -21.52 -12.47 7.22
CA LYS A 54 -20.59 -11.97 6.18
C LYS A 54 -21.23 -10.83 5.38
N ASP A 55 -22.51 -10.93 5.04
CA ASP A 55 -23.21 -9.87 4.30
C ASP A 55 -23.38 -8.60 5.15
N VAL A 56 -23.65 -8.74 6.45
CA VAL A 56 -23.65 -7.61 7.38
C VAL A 56 -22.28 -6.95 7.45
N MET A 57 -21.19 -7.72 7.49
CA MET A 57 -19.85 -7.11 7.50
C MET A 57 -19.53 -6.33 6.23
N LEU A 58 -19.92 -6.84 5.05
CA LEU A 58 -19.77 -6.09 3.80
C LEU A 58 -20.62 -4.81 3.81
N MET A 59 -21.87 -4.90 4.27
CA MET A 59 -22.75 -3.73 4.41
C MET A 59 -22.13 -2.66 5.32
N LEU A 60 -21.56 -3.05 6.46
CA LEU A 60 -20.91 -2.12 7.39
C LEU A 60 -19.65 -1.48 6.79
N ILE A 61 -18.90 -2.22 5.97
CA ILE A 61 -17.75 -1.69 5.23
C ILE A 61 -18.20 -0.62 4.24
N ASP A 62 -19.29 -0.88 3.49
CA ASP A 62 -19.85 0.08 2.55
C ASP A 62 -20.36 1.34 3.24
N GLU A 63 -21.09 1.19 4.36
CA GLU A 63 -21.54 2.32 5.17
C GLU A 63 -20.38 3.15 5.72
N GLN A 64 -19.30 2.50 6.18
CA GLN A 64 -18.14 3.20 6.69
C GLN A 64 -17.42 3.97 5.57
N ASN A 65 -17.30 3.36 4.40
CA ASN A 65 -16.73 4.01 3.21
C ASN A 65 -17.58 5.21 2.76
N ALA A 66 -18.90 5.11 2.82
CA ALA A 66 -19.81 6.22 2.55
C ALA A 66 -19.64 7.40 3.53
N LYS A 67 -19.21 7.11 4.77
CA LYS A 67 -18.87 8.12 5.80
C LYS A 67 -17.45 8.68 5.68
N GLY A 68 -16.74 8.38 4.60
CA GLY A 68 -15.37 8.86 4.37
C GLY A 68 -14.27 7.88 4.79
N GLY A 69 -14.63 6.61 5.06
CA GLY A 69 -13.69 5.57 5.40
C GLY A 69 -13.14 5.68 6.83
N LEU A 70 -11.95 5.13 7.07
CA LEU A 70 -11.28 5.17 8.37
C LEU A 70 -9.95 5.91 8.22
N LEU A 71 -9.75 6.97 9.02
CA LEU A 71 -8.56 7.83 8.93
C LEU A 71 -8.32 8.39 7.50
N GLY A 72 -9.40 8.63 6.75
CA GLY A 72 -9.35 9.09 5.35
C GLY A 72 -9.00 8.01 4.33
N LYS A 73 -8.95 6.73 4.73
CA LYS A 73 -8.68 5.59 3.85
C LYS A 73 -9.94 4.74 3.64
N LYS A 74 -10.12 4.21 2.44
CA LYS A 74 -11.22 3.27 2.16
C LYS A 74 -10.93 1.91 2.77
N LEU A 75 -11.97 1.16 3.08
CA LEU A 75 -11.91 -0.23 3.49
C LEU A 75 -12.20 -1.14 2.28
N GLU A 76 -11.44 -2.21 2.13
CA GLU A 76 -11.63 -3.25 1.10
C GLU A 76 -11.66 -4.62 1.77
N ALA A 77 -12.67 -5.43 1.47
CA ALA A 77 -12.94 -6.72 2.10
C ALA A 77 -12.41 -7.90 1.26
#